data_AF-A0A9X2E0M9-F1
#
_entry.id   AF-A0A9X2E0M9-F1
#
_cell.length_a   1.000
_cell.length_b   1.000
_cell.length_c   1.000
_cell.angle_alpha   90.00
_cell.angle_beta   90.00
_cell.angle_gamma   90.00
#
_symmetry.space_group_name_H-M   'P 1'
#
loop_
_entity.id
_entity.type
_entity.pdbx_description
1 polymer ?
#
loop_
_entity_poly.entity_id
_entity_poly.type
_entity_poly.pdbx_seq_one_letter_code
_entity_poly.pdbx_strand_id
1 'polypeptide(L)' 'MELGLHVTLVSDATAAFSEEGMLAATAAFSEEGMLAARINGPMYAHAILGTSEVVDLLAPSAS' A
#
# COMPACT_ATOMS: atom_id res chain seq x y z
N MET A 1 -17.05 10.37 2.82
CA MET A 1 -16.72 11.71 3.33
C MET A 1 -15.24 11.68 3.65
N GLU A 2 -14.42 12.50 2.98
CA GLU A 2 -12.98 12.62 3.27
C GLU A 2 -12.81 13.38 4.61
N LEU A 3 -12.03 12.83 5.54
CA LEU A 3 -11.79 13.43 6.87
C LEU A 3 -10.60 14.42 6.89
N GLY A 4 -9.93 14.63 5.75
CA GLY A 4 -8.76 15.50 5.65
C GLY A 4 -7.48 14.92 6.26
N LEU A 5 -7.43 13.61 6.48
CA LEU A 5 -6.23 12.92 6.96
C LEU A 5 -5.25 12.69 5.81
N HIS A 6 -3.95 12.81 6.10
CA HIS A 6 -2.92 12.33 5.20
C HIS A 6 -2.84 10.80 5.33
N VAL A 7 -3.10 10.10 4.23
CA VAL A 7 -3.20 8.63 4.20
C VAL A 7 -2.04 8.04 3.42
N THR A 8 -1.33 7.10 4.04
CA THR A 8 -0.34 6.24 3.37
C THR A 8 -0.91 4.83 3.27
N LEU A 9 -0.92 4.25 2.07
CA LEU A 9 -1.29 2.85 1.84
C LEU A 9 -0.05 1.97 1.88
N VAL A 10 -0.07 0.92 2.70
CA VAL A 10 1.05 -0.04 2.82
C VAL A 10 0.78 -1.23 1.91
N SER A 11 1.48 -1.33 0.78
CA SER A 11 1.13 -2.20 -0.35
C SER A 11 1.22 -3.70 -0.03
N ASP A 12 2.24 -4.10 0.72
CA ASP A 12 2.53 -5.48 1.14
C ASP A 12 1.85 -5.89 2.46
N ALA A 13 1.10 -4.99 3.09
CA ALA A 13 0.33 -5.22 4.32
C ALA A 13 -1.20 -5.14 4.09
N THR A 14 -1.67 -5.43 2.88
CA THR A 14 -3.09 -5.41 2.50
C THR A 14 -3.62 -6.82 2.17
N ALA A 15 -4.89 -7.07 2.50
CA ALA A 15 -5.57 -8.35 2.27
C ALA A 15 -6.98 -8.16 1.66
N ALA A 16 -7.45 -9.13 0.86
CA ALA A 16 -8.75 -9.10 0.19
C ALA A 16 -9.41 -10.47 0.29
N PHE A 17 -10.75 -10.48 0.33
CA PHE A 17 -11.54 -11.70 0.52
C PHE A 17 -11.66 -12.57 -0.74
N SER A 18 -11.41 -12.01 -1.93
CA SER A 18 -11.48 -12.75 -3.18
C SER A 18 -10.08 -13.08 -3.71
N GLU A 19 -9.96 -14.26 -4.31
CA GLU A 19 -8.73 -14.68 -4.97
C GLU A 19 -8.34 -13.70 -6.07
N GLU A 20 -9.30 -13.18 -6.85
CA GLU A 20 -9.06 -12.13 -7.85
C GLU A 20 -8.54 -10.81 -7.23
N GLY A 21 -9.04 -10.44 -6.05
CA GLY A 21 -8.52 -9.32 -5.27
C GLY A 21 -7.10 -9.56 -4.76
N MET A 22 -6.74 -10.83 -4.53
CA MET A 22 -5.39 -11.29 -4.18
C MET A 22 -4.45 -11.45 -5.40
N LEU A 23 -4.95 -11.92 -6.56
CA LEU A 23 -4.18 -12.55 -7.64
C LEU A 23 -3.62 -11.63 -8.72
N ALA A 24 -3.89 -10.33 -8.71
CA ALA A 24 -3.24 -9.42 -9.65
C ALA A 24 -1.71 -9.25 -9.42
N ALA A 25 -1.08 -10.10 -8.62
CA ALA A 25 0.32 -10.03 -8.17
C ALA A 25 1.28 -11.02 -8.86
N THR A 26 0.95 -11.58 -10.05
CA THR A 26 1.77 -12.67 -10.62
C THR A 26 2.17 -12.53 -12.10
N ALA A 27 1.95 -11.39 -12.75
CA ALA A 27 2.34 -11.24 -14.15
C ALA A 27 3.11 -9.94 -14.41
N ALA A 28 4.43 -10.08 -14.26
CA ALA A 28 5.49 -9.24 -14.77
C ALA A 28 5.73 -7.89 -14.04
N PHE A 29 6.78 -7.93 -13.21
CA PHE A 29 7.58 -6.83 -12.62
C PHE A 29 7.24 -6.39 -11.17
N SER A 30 7.85 -7.08 -10.19
CA SER A 30 8.29 -6.53 -8.88
C SER A 30 7.23 -6.01 -7.88
N GLU A 31 7.26 -6.48 -6.62
CA GLU A 31 6.69 -5.75 -5.45
C GLU A 31 5.19 -5.36 -5.50
N GLU A 32 4.33 -6.24 -6.02
CA GLU A 32 2.94 -5.89 -6.33
C GLU A 32 1.92 -6.21 -5.22
N GLY A 33 1.56 -5.20 -4.42
CA GLY A 33 0.40 -5.20 -3.52
C GLY A 33 -0.96 -5.37 -4.23
N MET A 34 -2.01 -5.62 -3.46
CA MET A 34 -3.35 -6.06 -3.93
C MET A 34 -3.99 -5.22 -5.04
N LEU A 35 -4.85 -5.82 -5.88
CA LEU A 35 -5.55 -5.12 -6.98
C LEU A 35 -6.38 -3.92 -6.49
N ALA A 36 -7.10 -4.11 -5.37
CA ALA A 36 -7.86 -3.02 -4.75
C ALA A 36 -6.95 -1.88 -4.28
N ALA A 37 -5.78 -2.21 -3.72
CA ALA A 37 -4.77 -1.22 -3.32
C ALA A 37 -4.22 -0.46 -4.53
N ARG A 38 -3.97 -1.14 -5.65
CA ARG A 38 -3.52 -0.51 -6.91
C ARG A 38 -4.57 0.38 -7.57
N ILE A 39 -5.83 -0.06 -7.61
CA ILE A 39 -6.91 0.71 -8.23
C ILE A 39 -7.30 1.92 -7.37
N ASN A 40 -7.46 1.71 -6.07
CA ASN A 40 -7.96 2.73 -5.16
C ASN A 40 -6.84 3.65 -4.64
N GLY A 41 -5.62 3.13 -4.49
CA GLY A 41 -4.48 3.86 -3.94
C GLY A 41 -4.27 5.24 -4.56
N PRO A 42 -4.19 5.38 -5.90
CA PRO A 42 -3.99 6.68 -6.56
C PRO A 42 -5.11 7.70 -6.31
N MET A 43 -6.31 7.24 -5.94
CA MET A 43 -7.46 8.11 -5.69
C MET A 43 -7.57 8.54 -4.23
N TYR A 44 -7.15 7.69 -3.28
CA TYR A 44 -7.41 7.90 -1.85
C TYR A 44 -6.15 8.03 -0.98
N ALA A 45 -5.00 7.57 -1.46
CA ALA A 45 -3.74 7.61 -0.72
C ALA A 45 -2.85 8.75 -1.24
N HIS A 46 -2.18 9.42 -0.31
CA HIS A 46 -1.20 10.46 -0.60
C HIS A 46 0.18 9.85 -0.88
N ALA A 47 0.44 8.67 -0.32
CA ALA A 47 1.62 7.87 -0.58
C ALA A 47 1.25 6.37 -0.61
N ILE A 48 1.96 5.59 -1.43
CA ILE A 48 1.86 4.14 -1.48
C ILE A 48 3.27 3.60 -1.28
N LEU A 49 3.49 2.84 -0.20
CA LEU A 49 4.82 2.38 0.23
C LEU A 49 4.77 0.91 0.66
N GLY A 50 5.92 0.24 0.67
CA GLY A 50 6.11 -1.05 1.32
C GLY A 50 6.30 -0.93 2.83
N THR A 51 6.16 -2.05 3.55
CA THR A 51 6.31 -2.08 5.01
C THR A 51 7.71 -1.63 5.45
N SER A 52 8.76 -2.01 4.71
CA SER A 52 10.14 -1.60 4.99
C SER A 52 10.31 -0.07 4.93
N GLU A 53 9.86 0.55 3.85
CA GLU A 53 9.94 2.01 3.65
C GLU A 53 9.19 2.76 4.76
N VAL A 54 8.02 2.27 5.18
CA VAL A 54 7.26 2.86 6.29
C VAL A 54 8.02 2.76 7.61
N VAL A 55 8.59 1.59 7.91
CA VAL A 55 9.37 1.39 9.15
C VAL A 55 10.60 2.30 9.17
N ASP A 56 11.29 2.45 8.05
CA ASP A 56 12.46 3.32 7.93
C ASP A 56 12.09 4.80 8.13
N LEU A 57 10.92 5.25 7.65
CA LEU A 57 10.43 6.61 7.83
C LEU A 57 9.92 6.91 9.25
N LEU A 58 9.46 5.88 9.97
CA LEU A 58 8.97 6.01 11.35
C LEU A 58 10.09 5.83 12.39
N ALA A 59 11.24 5.29 11.98
CA ALA A 59 12.39 5.16 12.87
C ALA A 59 12.79 6.55 13.41
N PRO A 60 13.00 6.69 14.73
CA PRO A 60 13.44 7.95 15.30
C PRO A 60 14.78 8.34 14.67
N SER A 61 14.97 9.64 14.40
CA SER A 61 16.29 10.15 14.01
C SER A 61 17.30 9.70 15.06
N ALA A 62 18.35 9.01 14.62
CA ALA A 62 19.44 8.61 15.50
C ALA A 62 19.93 9.87 16.23
N SER A 63 19.83 9.85 17.57
CA SER A 63 20.28 10.94 18.44
C SER A 63 21.80 11.06 18.44
#